data_AF-A0A5C7LAL0-F1
#
_entry.id   AF-A0A5C7LAL0-F1
#
_cell.length_a   1.000
_cell.length_b   1.000
_cell.length_c   1.000
_cell.angle_alpha   90.00
_cell.angle_beta   90.00
_cell.angle_gamma   90.00
#
_symmetry.space_group_name_H-M   'P 1'
#
loop_
_entity.id
_entity.type
_entity.pdbx_description
1 polymer ?
#
loop_
_entity_poly.entity_id
_entity_poly.type
_entity_poly.pdbx_seq_one_letter_code
_entity_poly.pdbx_strand_id
1 'polypeptide(L)'
;MVDPKDLSDWTANDWFFVTHLLRGKVRSHMATARAIELRKKYPELFDPYRAAKLSASEIDRRLEYVFVTVPEHQRYGEAWRRNSETLIAGWDGDILNVYEGVTTEAEVRARVINKERYDLLPRDRGFYAFKEKMCALLSINLMRAGFIPRISMSFPVDFHHLRVLISTGMIGLSEGSYSPKPILAVGDAIGRSYLDQFLDMDPVLFSELLFVLSREACRLAVNDPDADWSDPSVLRRYRQSCALCPLENRCDQTVLSKDYYPDKKGAPRVVTVVPRPKPPRRL
;
A
#
# COMPACT_ATOMS: atom_id res chain seq x y z
N MET A 1 -10.76 5.21 5.14
CA MET A 1 -9.80 6.02 4.37
C MET A 1 -10.42 7.39 4.25
N VAL A 2 -9.65 8.46 4.33
CA VAL A 2 -10.19 9.80 4.08
C VAL A 2 -10.62 9.84 2.61
N ASP A 3 -11.81 10.34 2.33
CA ASP A 3 -12.23 10.55 0.95
C ASP A 3 -11.42 11.73 0.39
N PRO A 4 -10.71 11.59 -0.74
CA PRO A 4 -10.03 12.71 -1.38
C PRO A 4 -10.93 13.93 -1.60
N LYS A 5 -12.25 13.73 -1.75
CA LYS A 5 -13.23 14.82 -1.83
C LYS A 5 -13.28 15.69 -0.57
N ASP A 6 -12.92 15.14 0.58
CA ASP A 6 -12.85 15.86 1.86
C ASP A 6 -11.56 16.69 1.99
N LEU A 7 -10.64 16.60 1.02
CA LEU A 7 -9.34 17.25 0.98
C LEU A 7 -9.22 18.16 -0.26
N SER A 8 -10.20 19.03 -0.46
CA SER A 8 -10.31 19.86 -1.68
C SER A 8 -9.16 20.85 -1.89
N ASP A 9 -8.40 21.17 -0.84
CA ASP A 9 -7.22 22.05 -0.90
C ASP A 9 -5.91 21.31 -1.18
N TRP A 10 -5.95 19.98 -1.30
CA TRP A 10 -4.79 19.17 -1.61
C TRP A 10 -4.48 19.17 -3.09
N THR A 11 -3.19 19.14 -3.41
CA THR A 11 -2.63 19.01 -4.75
C THR A 11 -2.19 17.58 -5.03
N ALA A 12 -1.86 17.28 -6.28
CA ALA A 12 -1.25 16.00 -6.63
C ALA A 12 0.09 15.76 -5.89
N ASN A 13 0.88 16.81 -5.68
CA ASN A 13 2.12 16.75 -4.91
C ASN A 13 1.86 16.36 -3.45
N ASP A 14 0.72 16.75 -2.87
CA ASP A 14 0.36 16.29 -1.53
C ASP A 14 0.26 14.76 -1.47
N TRP A 15 -0.43 14.15 -2.44
CA TRP A 15 -0.55 12.69 -2.57
C TRP A 15 0.79 11.99 -2.84
N PHE A 16 1.68 12.63 -3.60
CA PHE A 16 3.05 12.15 -3.80
C PHE A 16 3.80 11.99 -2.47
N PHE A 17 3.79 13.03 -1.65
CA PHE A 17 4.48 13.03 -0.36
C PHE A 17 3.79 12.14 0.69
N VAL A 18 2.45 12.04 0.69
CA VAL A 18 1.75 11.06 1.55
C VAL A 18 2.11 9.63 1.19
N THR A 19 2.33 9.33 -0.10
CA THR A 19 2.76 7.99 -0.53
C THR A 19 4.10 7.61 0.11
N HIS A 20 5.01 8.56 0.32
CA HIS A 20 6.25 8.30 1.05
C HIS A 20 6.03 7.85 2.48
N LEU A 21 5.11 8.50 3.19
CA LEU A 21 4.77 8.16 4.58
C LEU A 21 4.22 6.74 4.70
N LEU A 22 3.68 6.18 3.61
CA LEU A 22 3.12 4.84 3.53
C LEU A 22 4.17 3.74 3.22
N ARG A 23 5.46 4.09 3.07
CA ARG A 23 6.57 3.13 2.86
C ARG A 23 6.88 2.26 4.09
N GLY A 24 6.53 2.72 5.29
CA GLY A 24 6.97 2.13 6.56
C GLY A 24 5.96 1.24 7.30
N LYS A 25 6.23 1.00 8.59
CA LYS A 25 5.32 0.30 9.53
C LYS A 25 4.15 1.18 10.00
N VAL A 26 3.94 2.34 9.40
CA VAL A 26 2.84 3.23 9.77
C VAL A 26 1.54 2.61 9.27
N ARG A 27 0.55 2.46 10.15
CA ARG A 27 -0.79 1.99 9.76
C ARG A 27 -1.40 3.01 8.80
N SER A 28 -1.95 2.58 7.67
CA SER A 28 -2.39 3.48 6.59
C SER A 28 -3.37 4.57 7.05
N HIS A 29 -4.30 4.25 7.94
CA HIS A 29 -5.25 5.24 8.49
C HIS A 29 -4.58 6.31 9.35
N MET A 30 -3.50 5.96 10.07
CA MET A 30 -2.71 6.92 10.83
C MET A 30 -1.88 7.80 9.90
N ALA A 31 -1.35 7.24 8.81
CA ALA A 31 -0.51 7.99 7.88
C ALA A 31 -1.26 9.17 7.25
N THR A 32 -2.50 8.96 6.81
CA THR A 32 -3.31 10.03 6.20
C THR A 32 -3.71 11.11 7.21
N ALA A 33 -4.19 10.73 8.40
CA ALA A 33 -4.53 11.70 9.46
C ALA A 33 -3.30 12.54 9.86
N ARG A 34 -2.14 11.88 10.04
CA ARG A 34 -0.87 12.55 10.35
C ARG A 34 -0.37 13.42 9.20
N ALA A 35 -0.58 13.02 7.96
CA ALA A 35 -0.23 13.83 6.80
C ALA A 35 -1.07 15.12 6.76
N ILE A 36 -2.36 15.07 7.10
CA ILE A 36 -3.22 16.25 7.21
C ILE A 36 -2.67 17.21 8.28
N GLU A 37 -2.34 16.70 9.46
CA GLU A 37 -1.73 17.52 10.53
C GLU A 37 -0.38 18.12 10.10
N LEU A 38 0.45 17.32 9.44
CA LEU A 38 1.75 17.75 8.93
C LEU A 38 1.60 18.85 7.87
N ARG A 39 0.66 18.69 6.93
CA ARG A 39 0.38 19.63 5.85
C ARG A 39 -0.13 20.98 6.35
N LYS A 40 -0.94 20.95 7.41
CA LYS A 40 -1.44 22.16 8.08
C LYS A 40 -0.31 22.92 8.77
N LYS A 41 0.62 22.22 9.42
CA LYS A 41 1.68 22.84 10.22
C LYS A 41 2.92 23.23 9.40
N TYR A 42 3.29 22.42 8.42
CA TYR A 42 4.49 22.58 7.60
C TYR A 42 4.14 22.45 6.11
N PRO A 43 3.31 23.35 5.56
CA PRO A 43 2.87 23.30 4.16
C PRO A 43 4.03 23.29 3.16
N GLU A 44 5.15 23.91 3.51
CA GLU A 44 6.37 23.95 2.69
C GLU A 44 7.05 22.59 2.49
N LEU A 45 6.71 21.56 3.29
CA LEU A 45 7.18 20.20 3.03
C LEU A 45 6.53 19.60 1.79
N PHE A 46 5.37 20.10 1.37
CA PHE A 46 4.60 19.55 0.27
C PHE A 46 4.77 20.34 -1.04
N ASP A 47 5.56 21.42 -0.99
CA ASP A 47 6.04 22.17 -2.14
C ASP A 47 7.48 21.71 -2.45
N PRO A 48 7.73 21.05 -3.60
CA PRO A 48 9.05 20.55 -3.95
C PRO A 48 10.15 21.63 -3.93
N TYR A 49 9.87 22.85 -4.41
CA TYR A 49 10.86 23.93 -4.46
C TYR A 49 11.27 24.41 -3.07
N ARG A 50 10.37 24.31 -2.10
CA ARG A 50 10.65 24.68 -0.71
C ARG A 50 11.25 23.51 0.06
N ALA A 51 10.73 22.30 -0.11
CA ALA A 51 11.22 21.09 0.53
C ALA A 51 12.68 20.76 0.12
N ALA A 52 13.05 20.97 -1.14
CA ALA A 52 14.41 20.75 -1.63
C ALA A 52 15.47 21.66 -0.97
N LYS A 53 15.07 22.82 -0.44
CA LYS A 53 15.96 23.77 0.26
C LYS A 53 16.25 23.38 1.70
N LEU A 54 15.48 22.44 2.27
CA LEU A 54 15.66 21.96 3.63
C LEU A 54 16.68 20.82 3.66
N SER A 55 17.46 20.74 4.73
CA SER A 55 18.26 19.55 5.02
C SER A 55 17.37 18.35 5.40
N ALA A 56 17.89 17.14 5.21
CA ALA A 56 17.19 15.92 5.61
C ALA A 56 16.82 15.94 7.11
N SER A 57 17.73 16.40 7.98
CA SER A 57 17.50 16.50 9.42
C SER A 57 16.45 17.55 9.79
N GLU A 58 16.31 18.63 9.03
CA GLU A 58 15.21 19.58 9.23
C GLU A 58 13.85 18.98 8.88
N ILE A 59 13.78 18.21 7.79
CA ILE A 59 12.56 17.50 7.41
C ILE A 59 12.22 16.44 8.45
N ASP A 60 13.19 15.62 8.88
CA ASP A 60 12.96 14.59 9.91
C ASP A 60 12.43 15.19 11.22
N ARG A 61 13.02 16.30 11.70
CA ARG A 61 12.53 17.02 12.90
C ARG A 61 11.07 17.49 12.77
N ARG A 62 10.63 17.85 11.56
CA ARG A 62 9.23 18.25 11.31
C ARG A 62 8.32 17.04 11.22
N LEU A 63 8.79 15.93 10.66
CA LEU A 63 8.06 14.66 10.62
C LEU A 63 7.85 14.08 12.03
N GLU A 64 8.81 14.23 12.94
CA GLU A 64 8.70 13.81 14.34
C GLU A 64 7.51 14.43 15.05
N TYR A 65 7.04 15.61 14.62
CA TYR A 65 5.84 16.26 15.15
C TYR A 65 4.60 15.34 15.11
N VAL A 66 4.42 14.58 14.03
CA VAL A 66 3.26 13.70 13.85
C VAL A 66 3.59 12.22 14.05
N PHE A 67 4.85 11.82 13.88
CA PHE A 67 5.27 10.42 14.01
C PHE A 67 5.81 10.05 15.39
N VAL A 68 6.09 11.03 16.26
CA VAL A 68 6.80 10.92 17.56
C VAL A 68 8.25 10.46 17.40
N THR A 69 8.48 9.41 16.61
CA THR A 69 9.80 8.98 16.18
C THR A 69 9.78 8.67 14.70
N VAL A 70 10.81 9.12 13.99
CA VAL A 70 11.05 8.80 12.59
C VAL A 70 12.13 7.72 12.56
N PRO A 71 11.81 6.47 12.20
CA PRO A 71 12.82 5.42 12.24
C PRO A 71 13.96 5.73 11.26
N GLU A 72 15.18 5.85 11.77
CA GLU A 72 16.36 6.26 10.99
C GLU A 72 16.56 5.44 9.71
N HIS A 73 16.36 4.11 9.79
CA HIS A 73 16.45 3.20 8.65
C HIS A 73 15.46 3.50 7.51
N GLN A 74 14.41 4.28 7.77
CA GLN A 74 13.50 4.74 6.73
C GLN A 74 14.09 5.92 5.95
N ARG A 75 14.95 6.76 6.55
CA ARG A 75 15.56 7.92 5.86
C ARG A 75 14.50 8.81 5.20
N TYR A 76 13.46 9.19 5.95
CA TYR A 76 12.33 9.93 5.38
C TYR A 76 12.74 11.31 4.88
N GLY A 77 13.46 12.10 5.69
CA GLY A 77 13.90 13.44 5.30
C GLY A 77 14.79 13.43 4.06
N GLU A 78 15.70 12.46 3.95
CA GLU A 78 16.51 12.30 2.74
C GLU A 78 15.67 11.92 1.52
N ALA A 79 14.75 10.97 1.66
CA ALA A 79 13.88 10.60 0.57
C ALA A 79 13.01 11.77 0.12
N TRP A 80 12.47 12.54 1.06
CA TRP A 80 11.66 13.72 0.80
C TRP A 80 12.43 14.77 0.00
N ARG A 81 13.65 15.09 0.45
CA ARG A 81 14.53 16.07 -0.20
C ARG A 81 14.93 15.63 -1.61
N ARG A 82 15.47 14.41 -1.74
CA ARG A 82 15.94 13.86 -3.03
C ARG A 82 14.81 13.74 -4.05
N ASN A 83 13.62 13.39 -3.60
CA ASN A 83 12.47 13.29 -4.48
C ASN A 83 11.94 14.65 -4.90
N SER A 84 12.03 15.66 -4.03
CA SER A 84 11.75 17.05 -4.41
C SER A 84 12.75 17.54 -5.46
N GLU A 85 14.05 17.29 -5.27
CA GLU A 85 15.11 17.62 -6.25
C GLU A 85 14.86 16.92 -7.60
N THR A 86 14.48 15.64 -7.56
CA THR A 86 14.17 14.85 -8.77
C THR A 86 12.94 15.40 -9.49
N LEU A 87 11.91 15.79 -8.74
CA LEU A 87 10.69 16.34 -9.30
C LEU A 87 10.95 17.70 -9.95
N ILE A 88 11.73 18.58 -9.32
CA ILE A 88 12.13 19.86 -9.91
C ILE A 88 12.94 19.65 -11.18
N ALA A 89 14.02 18.87 -11.11
CA ALA A 89 14.97 18.75 -12.21
C ALA A 89 14.44 17.91 -13.38
N GLY A 90 13.54 16.97 -13.12
CA GLY A 90 13.01 16.05 -14.13
C GLY A 90 11.62 16.40 -14.64
N TRP A 91 10.82 17.12 -13.85
CA TRP A 91 9.37 17.21 -14.02
C TRP A 91 8.80 18.57 -13.60
N ASP A 92 9.64 19.61 -13.54
CA ASP A 92 9.27 20.99 -13.18
C ASP A 92 8.46 21.11 -11.86
N GLY A 93 8.79 20.26 -10.89
CA GLY A 93 8.19 20.33 -9.55
C GLY A 93 6.72 19.88 -9.49
N ASP A 94 6.16 19.30 -10.55
CA ASP A 94 4.79 18.79 -10.56
C ASP A 94 4.75 17.28 -10.84
N ILE A 95 4.16 16.52 -9.92
CA ILE A 95 3.97 15.07 -10.09
C ILE A 95 3.07 14.74 -11.28
N LEU A 96 2.19 15.64 -11.73
CA LEU A 96 1.34 15.41 -12.90
C LEU A 96 2.16 15.28 -14.18
N ASN A 97 3.29 15.98 -14.29
CA ASN A 97 4.19 15.89 -15.45
C ASN A 97 4.79 14.48 -15.57
N VAL A 98 4.92 13.73 -14.47
CA VAL A 98 5.34 12.32 -14.52
C VAL A 98 4.33 11.46 -15.27
N TYR A 99 3.05 11.79 -15.20
CA TYR A 99 1.95 11.06 -15.83
C TYR A 99 1.55 11.60 -17.20
N GLU A 100 2.13 12.72 -17.64
CA GLU A 100 1.82 13.31 -18.95
C GLU A 100 2.13 12.31 -20.08
N GLY A 101 1.11 12.06 -20.91
CA GLY A 101 1.18 11.12 -22.03
C GLY A 101 1.31 9.64 -21.64
N VAL A 102 1.20 9.28 -20.36
CA VAL A 102 1.26 7.88 -19.92
C VAL A 102 -0.07 7.18 -20.18
N THR A 103 -0.01 6.00 -20.80
CA THR A 103 -1.20 5.19 -21.11
C THR A 103 -1.13 3.78 -20.53
N THR A 104 0.06 3.34 -20.13
CA THR A 104 0.29 1.99 -19.62
C THR A 104 0.97 1.97 -18.25
N GLU A 105 0.71 0.92 -17.48
CA GLU A 105 1.40 0.68 -16.20
C GLU A 105 2.92 0.60 -16.37
N ALA A 106 3.41 -0.01 -17.45
CA ALA A 106 4.83 -0.16 -17.73
C ALA A 106 5.53 1.21 -17.82
N GLU A 107 4.91 2.19 -18.49
CA GLU A 107 5.40 3.56 -18.58
C GLU A 107 5.42 4.25 -17.22
N VAL A 108 4.36 4.09 -16.41
CA VAL A 108 4.34 4.66 -15.05
C VAL A 108 5.49 4.08 -14.22
N ARG A 109 5.65 2.76 -14.22
CA ARG A 109 6.71 2.08 -13.47
C ARG A 109 8.09 2.53 -13.92
N ALA A 110 8.29 2.68 -15.23
CA ALA A 110 9.54 3.18 -15.79
C ALA A 110 9.86 4.61 -15.33
N ARG A 111 8.86 5.47 -15.10
CA ARG A 111 9.08 6.85 -14.63
C ARG A 111 9.17 6.97 -13.10
N VAL A 112 8.46 6.12 -12.35
CA VAL A 112 8.29 6.27 -10.90
C VAL A 112 9.27 5.42 -10.09
N ILE A 113 9.50 4.16 -10.45
CA ILE A 113 10.29 3.22 -9.64
C ILE A 113 11.76 3.63 -9.62
N ASN A 114 12.34 3.62 -8.42
CA ASN A 114 13.77 3.91 -8.24
C ASN A 114 14.62 2.86 -8.96
N LYS A 115 15.45 3.30 -9.90
CA LYS A 115 16.41 2.41 -10.60
C LYS A 115 17.74 2.25 -9.87
N GLU A 116 17.98 3.03 -8.82
CA GLU A 116 19.26 3.06 -8.07
C GLU A 116 20.49 3.35 -8.96
N ARG A 117 20.27 4.02 -10.09
CA ARG A 117 21.27 4.37 -11.10
C ARG A 117 21.47 5.87 -11.17
N TYR A 118 22.42 6.38 -10.39
CA TYR A 118 22.68 7.83 -10.25
C TYR A 118 23.41 8.45 -11.44
N ASP A 119 23.87 7.63 -12.39
CA ASP A 119 24.42 8.04 -13.68
C ASP A 119 23.34 8.53 -14.65
N LEU A 120 22.08 8.13 -14.48
CA LEU A 120 20.97 8.55 -15.35
C LEU A 120 20.60 10.03 -15.11
N LEU A 121 19.84 10.63 -16.02
CA LEU A 121 19.24 11.96 -15.77
C LEU A 121 18.14 11.84 -14.69
N PRO A 122 17.88 12.89 -13.88
CA PRO A 122 16.88 12.85 -12.81
C PRO A 122 15.53 12.25 -13.23
N ARG A 123 14.99 12.66 -14.37
CA ARG A 123 13.72 12.12 -14.91
C ARG A 123 13.76 10.61 -15.19
N ASP A 124 14.93 10.07 -15.52
CA ASP A 124 15.13 8.67 -15.89
C ASP A 124 15.54 7.80 -14.69
N ARG A 125 15.83 8.39 -13.53
CA ARG A 125 16.20 7.65 -12.30
C ARG A 125 15.01 7.02 -11.59
N GLY A 126 13.83 7.63 -11.75
CA GLY A 126 12.70 7.42 -10.85
C GLY A 126 12.94 8.04 -9.47
N PHE A 127 12.00 7.81 -8.55
CA PHE A 127 12.00 8.47 -7.25
C PHE A 127 12.67 7.60 -6.19
N TYR A 128 13.62 8.17 -5.46
CA TYR A 128 14.34 7.51 -4.38
C TYR A 128 13.41 6.75 -3.44
N ALA A 129 13.73 5.45 -3.26
CA ALA A 129 13.01 4.47 -2.44
C ALA A 129 11.57 4.12 -2.88
N PHE A 130 11.08 4.64 -4.01
CA PHE A 130 9.84 4.12 -4.61
C PHE A 130 10.08 2.71 -5.15
N LYS A 131 9.12 1.84 -4.83
CA LYS A 131 9.01 0.45 -5.28
C LYS A 131 7.67 0.22 -5.96
N GLU A 132 7.46 -0.97 -6.48
CA GLU A 132 6.24 -1.41 -7.18
C GLU A 132 4.97 -1.03 -6.41
N LYS A 133 4.88 -1.42 -5.12
CA LYS A 133 3.76 -1.06 -4.24
C LYS A 133 3.52 0.45 -4.19
N MET A 134 4.58 1.25 -4.06
CA MET A 134 4.45 2.70 -3.91
C MET A 134 4.05 3.36 -5.23
N CYS A 135 4.53 2.84 -6.35
CA CYS A 135 4.12 3.26 -7.69
C CYS A 135 2.61 3.04 -7.87
N ALA A 136 2.13 1.82 -7.64
CA ALA A 136 0.71 1.49 -7.67
C ALA A 136 -0.12 2.37 -6.71
N LEU A 137 0.35 2.54 -5.48
CA LEU A 137 -0.35 3.33 -4.46
C LEU A 137 -0.47 4.81 -4.86
N LEU A 138 0.60 5.40 -5.40
CA LEU A 138 0.58 6.77 -5.90
C LEU A 138 -0.45 6.91 -7.02
N SER A 139 -0.36 6.04 -8.03
CA SER A 139 -1.25 6.08 -9.20
C SER A 139 -2.72 5.91 -8.82
N ILE A 140 -3.03 4.94 -7.96
CA ILE A 140 -4.39 4.69 -7.47
C ILE A 140 -4.94 5.90 -6.70
N ASN A 141 -4.13 6.54 -5.85
CA ASN A 141 -4.56 7.72 -5.11
C ASN A 141 -4.79 8.93 -6.03
N LEU A 142 -3.93 9.16 -7.02
CA LEU A 142 -4.10 10.24 -8.00
C LEU A 142 -5.35 10.01 -8.87
N MET A 143 -5.58 8.77 -9.33
CA MET A 143 -6.79 8.38 -10.07
C MET A 143 -8.06 8.54 -9.23
N ARG A 144 -8.00 8.18 -7.95
CA ARG A 144 -9.11 8.31 -7.00
C ARG A 144 -9.44 9.78 -6.74
N ALA A 145 -8.43 10.63 -6.61
CA ALA A 145 -8.57 12.07 -6.42
C ALA A 145 -8.95 12.82 -7.70
N GLY A 146 -8.93 12.15 -8.86
CA GLY A 146 -9.29 12.75 -10.15
C GLY A 146 -8.18 13.60 -10.78
N PHE A 147 -6.94 13.48 -10.30
CA PHE A 147 -5.79 14.22 -10.81
C PHE A 147 -5.25 13.67 -12.13
N ILE A 148 -5.42 12.36 -12.37
CA ILE A 148 -5.01 11.68 -13.59
C ILE A 148 -6.16 10.79 -14.08
N PRO A 149 -6.26 10.52 -15.40
CA PRO A 149 -7.26 9.60 -15.94
C PRO A 149 -7.08 8.18 -15.41
N ARG A 150 -8.13 7.37 -15.53
CA ARG A 150 -8.04 5.94 -15.21
C ARG A 150 -7.15 5.26 -16.24
N ILE A 151 -6.07 4.67 -15.76
CA ILE A 151 -5.14 3.83 -16.52
C ILE A 151 -5.10 2.45 -15.87
N SER A 152 -4.93 1.39 -16.67
CA SER A 152 -4.70 0.06 -16.11
C SER A 152 -3.47 0.10 -15.20
N MET A 153 -3.65 -0.24 -13.93
CA MET A 153 -2.62 -0.19 -12.89
C MET A 153 -2.93 -1.23 -11.84
N SER A 154 -2.03 -2.19 -11.64
CA SER A 154 -2.14 -3.18 -10.58
C SER A 154 -2.29 -2.53 -9.20
N PHE A 155 -3.03 -3.20 -8.32
CA PHE A 155 -3.24 -2.74 -6.94
C PHE A 155 -1.92 -2.76 -6.13
N PRO A 156 -1.77 -1.92 -5.09
CA PRO A 156 -0.54 -1.78 -4.33
C PRO A 156 -0.31 -2.98 -3.40
N VAL A 157 0.21 -4.07 -3.97
CA VAL A 157 0.34 -5.36 -3.30
C VAL A 157 1.13 -5.21 -2.00
N ASP A 158 0.47 -5.58 -0.91
CA ASP A 158 1.05 -5.72 0.41
C ASP A 158 0.39 -6.88 1.14
N PHE A 159 0.69 -7.03 2.42
CA PHE A 159 0.13 -8.10 3.23
C PHE A 159 -1.40 -8.14 3.20
N HIS A 160 -2.08 -7.00 3.13
CA HIS A 160 -3.54 -6.98 3.10
C HIS A 160 -4.05 -7.62 1.81
N HIS A 161 -3.46 -7.27 0.67
CA HIS A 161 -3.81 -7.85 -0.62
C HIS A 161 -3.45 -9.34 -0.66
N LEU A 162 -2.23 -9.71 -0.22
CA LEU A 162 -1.79 -11.10 -0.18
C LEU A 162 -2.72 -11.99 0.64
N ARG A 163 -3.20 -11.49 1.79
CA ARG A 163 -4.15 -12.24 2.62
C ARG A 163 -5.42 -12.58 1.83
N VAL A 164 -5.96 -11.67 1.04
CA VAL A 164 -7.15 -11.95 0.21
C VAL A 164 -6.80 -12.94 -0.90
N LEU A 165 -5.74 -12.67 -1.67
CA LEU A 165 -5.33 -13.52 -2.80
C LEU A 165 -5.04 -14.96 -2.40
N ILE A 166 -4.36 -15.18 -1.26
CA ILE A 166 -4.07 -16.52 -0.74
C ILE A 166 -5.36 -17.16 -0.21
N SER A 167 -6.14 -16.43 0.59
CA SER A 167 -7.34 -17.00 1.20
C SER A 167 -8.33 -17.48 0.15
N THR A 168 -8.48 -16.75 -0.97
CA THR A 168 -9.38 -17.09 -2.08
C THR A 168 -8.81 -18.12 -3.06
N GLY A 169 -7.59 -18.61 -2.83
CA GLY A 169 -6.91 -19.57 -3.70
C GLY A 169 -6.37 -18.98 -5.01
N MET A 170 -6.41 -17.65 -5.20
CA MET A 170 -5.77 -16.99 -6.36
C MET A 170 -4.25 -17.16 -6.32
N ILE A 171 -3.68 -17.25 -5.12
CA ILE A 171 -2.32 -17.74 -4.88
C ILE A 171 -2.42 -19.05 -4.10
N GLY A 172 -2.20 -20.17 -4.78
CA GLY A 172 -2.17 -21.48 -4.14
C GLY A 172 -0.85 -21.71 -3.40
N LEU A 173 -0.92 -21.90 -2.08
CA LEU A 173 0.20 -22.28 -1.23
C LEU A 173 -0.18 -23.49 -0.39
N SER A 174 0.75 -24.39 -0.09
CA SER A 174 0.54 -25.38 0.98
C SER A 174 0.57 -24.70 2.35
N GLU A 175 0.11 -25.40 3.39
CA GLU A 175 0.32 -24.95 4.77
C GLU A 175 1.82 -24.74 5.04
N GLY A 176 2.15 -23.68 5.76
CA GLY A 176 3.54 -23.38 6.13
C GLY A 176 3.87 -21.89 6.16
N SER A 177 5.15 -21.60 6.34
CA SER A 177 5.69 -20.25 6.49
C SER A 177 6.59 -19.89 5.32
N TYR A 178 6.34 -18.73 4.70
CA TYR A 178 6.99 -18.33 3.46
C TYR A 178 7.66 -16.96 3.58
N SER A 179 8.74 -16.77 2.82
CA SER A 179 9.30 -15.45 2.59
C SER A 179 8.29 -14.58 1.82
N PRO A 180 8.00 -13.34 2.25
CA PRO A 180 7.05 -12.47 1.56
C PRO A 180 7.43 -12.08 0.14
N LYS A 181 8.73 -11.93 -0.16
CA LYS A 181 9.18 -11.27 -1.39
C LYS A 181 8.72 -11.98 -2.67
N PRO A 182 8.85 -13.31 -2.81
CA PRO A 182 8.33 -14.02 -3.98
C PRO A 182 6.80 -13.91 -4.10
N ILE A 183 6.09 -13.98 -2.98
CA ILE A 183 4.62 -13.93 -2.96
C ILE A 183 4.12 -12.55 -3.38
N LEU A 184 4.79 -11.47 -2.95
CA LEU A 184 4.49 -10.11 -3.41
C LEU A 184 4.65 -9.97 -4.92
N ALA A 185 5.69 -10.56 -5.51
CA ALA A 185 5.90 -10.54 -6.96
C ALA A 185 4.81 -11.31 -7.72
N VAL A 186 4.36 -12.45 -7.19
CA VAL A 186 3.23 -13.20 -7.76
C VAL A 186 1.94 -12.38 -7.66
N GLY A 187 1.67 -11.75 -6.51
CA GLY A 187 0.50 -10.89 -6.34
C GLY A 187 0.50 -9.70 -7.32
N ASP A 188 1.66 -9.09 -7.56
CA ASP A 188 1.83 -8.00 -8.54
C ASP A 188 1.53 -8.50 -9.97
N ALA A 189 2.05 -9.67 -10.33
CA ALA A 189 1.78 -10.28 -11.62
C ALA A 189 0.30 -10.65 -11.82
N ILE A 190 -0.38 -11.14 -10.76
CA ILE A 190 -1.83 -11.38 -10.77
C ILE A 190 -2.58 -10.06 -11.01
N GLY A 191 -2.24 -9.00 -10.27
CA GLY A 191 -2.90 -7.71 -10.42
C GLY A 191 -2.82 -7.17 -11.84
N ARG A 192 -1.66 -7.28 -12.49
CA ARG A 192 -1.47 -6.90 -13.90
C ARG A 192 -2.30 -7.77 -14.83
N SER A 193 -2.15 -9.10 -14.71
CA SER A 193 -2.86 -10.06 -15.58
C SER A 193 -4.37 -9.91 -15.49
N TYR A 194 -4.90 -9.60 -14.30
CA TYR A 194 -6.35 -9.43 -14.10
C TYR A 194 -6.87 -8.20 -14.83
N LEU A 195 -6.17 -7.07 -14.72
CA LEU A 195 -6.61 -5.84 -15.39
C LEU A 195 -6.42 -5.91 -16.91
N ASP A 196 -5.42 -6.65 -17.38
CA ASP A 196 -5.24 -6.92 -18.82
C ASP A 196 -6.36 -7.82 -19.37
N GLN A 197 -6.88 -8.76 -18.58
CA GLN A 197 -7.98 -9.65 -18.98
C GLN A 197 -9.35 -8.99 -18.86
N PHE A 198 -9.55 -8.11 -17.88
CA PHE A 198 -10.81 -7.44 -17.60
C PHE A 198 -10.67 -5.94 -17.84
N LEU A 199 -10.66 -5.55 -19.12
CA LEU A 199 -10.39 -4.17 -19.56
C LEU A 199 -11.34 -3.12 -18.97
N ASP A 200 -12.58 -3.50 -18.66
CA ASP A 200 -13.58 -2.59 -18.06
C ASP A 200 -13.49 -2.51 -16.52
N MET A 201 -12.54 -3.22 -15.91
CA MET A 201 -12.36 -3.21 -14.46
C MET A 201 -11.73 -1.90 -14.01
N ASP A 202 -12.47 -1.13 -13.21
CA ASP A 202 -11.92 0.08 -12.59
C ASP A 202 -10.80 -0.31 -11.59
N PRO A 203 -9.53 0.08 -11.86
CA PRO A 203 -8.38 -0.31 -11.03
C PRO A 203 -8.47 0.25 -9.60
N VAL A 204 -9.07 1.44 -9.43
CA VAL A 204 -9.24 2.03 -8.09
C VAL A 204 -10.25 1.21 -7.31
N LEU A 205 -11.42 0.94 -7.90
CA LEU A 205 -12.47 0.16 -7.24
C LEU A 205 -11.97 -1.24 -6.87
N PHE A 206 -11.24 -1.89 -7.78
CA PHE A 206 -10.68 -3.21 -7.53
C PHE A 206 -9.64 -3.20 -6.40
N SER A 207 -8.72 -2.23 -6.42
CA SER A 207 -7.75 -2.04 -5.34
C SER A 207 -8.43 -1.80 -3.99
N GLU A 208 -9.46 -0.96 -3.95
CA GLU A 208 -10.20 -0.65 -2.72
C GLU A 208 -10.97 -1.86 -2.20
N LEU A 209 -11.60 -2.63 -3.10
CA LEU A 209 -12.32 -3.85 -2.76
C LEU A 209 -11.41 -4.85 -2.06
N LEU A 210 -10.22 -5.12 -2.62
CA LEU A 210 -9.25 -6.04 -2.01
C LEU A 210 -8.81 -5.54 -0.63
N PHE A 211 -8.56 -4.24 -0.50
CA PHE A 211 -8.16 -3.64 0.78
C PHE A 211 -9.28 -3.76 1.83
N VAL A 212 -10.53 -3.45 1.47
CA VAL A 212 -11.71 -3.53 2.35
C VAL A 212 -11.99 -4.98 2.76
N LEU A 213 -12.03 -5.91 1.81
CA LEU A 213 -12.19 -7.34 2.09
C LEU A 213 -11.13 -7.83 3.09
N SER A 214 -9.89 -7.43 2.89
CA SER A 214 -8.83 -7.78 3.81
C SER A 214 -9.06 -7.22 5.22
N ARG A 215 -9.40 -5.94 5.33
CA ARG A 215 -9.49 -5.23 6.62
C ARG A 215 -10.71 -5.62 7.43
N GLU A 216 -11.86 -5.72 6.77
CA GLU A 216 -13.16 -5.94 7.41
C GLU A 216 -13.50 -7.43 7.54
N ALA A 217 -13.21 -8.24 6.51
CA ALA A 217 -13.44 -9.68 6.58
C ALA A 217 -12.20 -10.43 7.07
N CYS A 218 -11.12 -10.46 6.28
CA CYS A 218 -10.02 -11.40 6.54
C CYS A 218 -9.23 -11.11 7.85
N ARG A 219 -9.31 -9.89 8.40
CA ARG A 219 -8.59 -9.52 9.63
C ARG A 219 -9.03 -10.30 10.86
N LEU A 220 -10.33 -10.57 10.96
CA LEU A 220 -10.94 -11.23 12.11
C LEU A 220 -11.25 -12.71 11.86
N ALA A 221 -10.89 -13.21 10.66
CA ALA A 221 -11.11 -14.59 10.26
C ALA A 221 -10.61 -15.56 11.33
N VAL A 222 -11.41 -16.61 11.57
CA VAL A 222 -11.00 -17.72 12.42
C VAL A 222 -9.83 -18.43 11.72
N ASN A 223 -8.74 -18.61 12.46
CA ASN A 223 -7.43 -18.98 11.94
C ASN A 223 -6.74 -20.05 12.78
N ASP A 224 -7.54 -20.75 13.58
CA ASP A 224 -7.14 -21.89 14.39
C ASP A 224 -7.82 -23.13 13.79
N PRO A 225 -7.08 -24.05 13.16
CA PRO A 225 -7.64 -25.29 12.61
C PRO A 225 -8.45 -26.10 13.64
N ASP A 226 -8.10 -25.98 14.92
CA ASP A 226 -8.72 -26.70 16.03
C ASP A 226 -9.77 -25.84 16.78
N ALA A 227 -10.27 -24.78 16.13
CA ALA A 227 -11.23 -23.87 16.74
C ALA A 227 -12.48 -24.59 17.26
N ASP A 228 -12.77 -24.41 18.55
CA ASP A 228 -14.02 -24.84 19.17
C ASP A 228 -15.18 -23.95 18.71
N TRP A 229 -16.03 -24.47 17.82
CA TRP A 229 -17.20 -23.77 17.32
C TRP A 229 -18.33 -23.63 18.33
N SER A 230 -18.23 -24.27 19.50
CA SER A 230 -19.15 -24.02 20.61
C SER A 230 -18.77 -22.78 21.41
N ASP A 231 -17.52 -22.30 21.31
CA ASP A 231 -17.08 -21.07 21.97
C ASP A 231 -17.79 -19.84 21.37
N PRO A 232 -18.57 -19.09 22.17
CA PRO A 232 -19.22 -17.87 21.72
C PRO A 232 -18.25 -16.83 21.14
N SER A 233 -16.98 -16.84 21.54
CA SER A 233 -15.93 -15.94 21.03
C SER A 233 -15.56 -16.26 19.58
N VAL A 234 -15.41 -17.55 19.24
CA VAL A 234 -15.13 -18.04 17.89
C VAL A 234 -16.31 -17.76 16.97
N LEU A 235 -17.54 -18.08 17.42
CA LEU A 235 -18.76 -17.81 16.66
C LEU A 235 -18.96 -16.31 16.40
N ARG A 236 -18.70 -15.46 17.40
CA ARG A 236 -18.78 -14.00 17.24
C ARG A 236 -17.78 -13.50 16.20
N ARG A 237 -16.52 -13.94 16.28
CA ARG A 237 -15.49 -13.58 15.30
C ARG A 237 -15.91 -13.98 13.89
N TYR A 238 -16.39 -15.21 13.70
CA TYR A 238 -16.88 -15.69 12.40
C TYR A 238 -18.04 -14.84 11.86
N ARG A 239 -19.06 -14.57 12.69
CA ARG A 239 -20.24 -13.77 12.33
C ARG A 239 -19.90 -12.32 11.98
N GLN A 240 -18.84 -11.76 12.56
CA GLN A 240 -18.36 -10.41 12.27
C GLN A 240 -17.40 -10.35 11.09
N SER A 241 -17.03 -11.48 10.49
CA SER A 241 -16.02 -11.55 9.43
C SER A 241 -16.43 -12.46 8.28
N CYS A 242 -16.01 -13.72 8.29
CA CYS A 242 -16.19 -14.67 7.20
C CYS A 242 -17.66 -14.85 6.82
N ALA A 243 -18.59 -14.86 7.79
CA ALA A 243 -20.02 -15.02 7.51
C ALA A 243 -20.62 -13.88 6.66
N LEU A 244 -20.00 -12.70 6.69
CA LEU A 244 -20.41 -11.52 5.92
C LEU A 244 -19.62 -11.39 4.60
N CYS A 245 -18.61 -12.24 4.39
CA CYS A 245 -17.73 -12.14 3.24
C CYS A 245 -18.39 -12.78 2.01
N PRO A 246 -18.53 -12.07 0.88
CA PRO A 246 -19.11 -12.65 -0.33
C PRO A 246 -18.23 -13.77 -0.94
N LEU A 247 -16.98 -13.91 -0.47
CA LEU A 247 -16.03 -14.90 -0.95
C LEU A 247 -15.85 -16.08 0.01
N GLU A 248 -16.65 -16.19 1.08
CA GLU A 248 -16.51 -17.21 2.13
C GLU A 248 -16.39 -18.63 1.54
N ASN A 249 -17.29 -18.98 0.60
CA ASN A 249 -17.33 -20.30 -0.01
C ASN A 249 -16.10 -20.66 -0.85
N ARG A 250 -15.32 -19.65 -1.28
CA ARG A 250 -14.08 -19.83 -2.06
C ARG A 250 -12.83 -19.85 -1.19
N CYS A 251 -12.97 -19.60 0.11
CA CYS A 251 -11.84 -19.52 1.01
C CYS A 251 -11.62 -20.83 1.76
N ASP A 252 -10.50 -21.51 1.49
CA ASP A 252 -10.08 -22.73 2.19
C ASP A 252 -8.84 -22.54 3.07
N GLN A 253 -8.21 -21.36 2.96
CA GLN A 253 -7.00 -21.01 3.69
C GLN A 253 -7.12 -19.63 4.33
N THR A 254 -6.26 -19.37 5.29
CA THR A 254 -6.13 -18.05 5.91
C THR A 254 -4.68 -17.73 6.21
N VAL A 255 -4.37 -16.43 6.25
CA VAL A 255 -3.00 -15.93 6.45
C VAL A 255 -2.89 -15.23 7.79
N LEU A 256 -1.94 -15.68 8.62
CA LEU A 256 -1.73 -15.14 9.96
C LEU A 256 -1.05 -13.77 9.89
N SER A 257 -1.66 -12.76 10.51
CA SER A 257 -1.12 -11.38 10.50
C SER A 257 0.07 -11.18 11.45
N LYS A 258 0.11 -11.95 12.56
CA LYS A 258 1.14 -11.83 13.61
C LYS A 258 2.55 -12.08 13.09
N ASP A 259 2.72 -13.03 12.17
CA ASP A 259 4.05 -13.46 11.72
C ASP A 259 4.62 -12.53 10.63
N TYR A 260 3.74 -11.78 9.95
CA TYR A 260 4.15 -10.75 9.00
C TYR A 260 4.57 -9.44 9.68
N TYR A 261 3.96 -9.13 10.82
CA TYR A 261 4.29 -7.98 11.65
C TYR A 261 4.86 -8.46 13.00
N PRO A 262 6.07 -9.04 13.02
CA PRO A 262 6.58 -9.64 14.23
C PRO A 262 6.79 -8.57 15.32
N ASP A 263 6.36 -8.89 16.54
CA ASP A 263 6.51 -8.04 17.72
C ASP A 263 7.98 -7.86 18.10
N LYS A 264 8.82 -8.86 17.80
CA LYS A 264 10.26 -8.81 18.06
C LYS A 264 10.98 -8.00 16.98
N LYS A 265 11.67 -6.93 17.41
CA LYS A 265 12.52 -6.10 16.53
C LYS A 265 13.59 -6.99 15.87
N GLY A 266 13.64 -6.98 14.54
CA GLY A 266 14.62 -7.74 13.76
C GLY A 266 14.19 -9.14 13.34
N ALA A 267 13.05 -9.66 13.81
CA ALA A 267 12.53 -10.92 13.31
C ALA A 267 12.14 -10.80 11.82
N PRO A 268 12.42 -11.84 11.00
CA PRO A 268 12.02 -11.84 9.60
C PRO A 268 10.51 -11.82 9.50
N ARG A 269 9.99 -11.05 8.55
CA ARG A 269 8.56 -11.13 8.20
C ARG A 269 8.34 -12.44 7.47
N VAL A 270 7.32 -13.18 7.86
CA VAL A 270 6.89 -14.39 7.14
C VAL A 270 5.40 -14.33 6.87
N VAL A 271 4.99 -14.98 5.78
CA VAL A 271 3.58 -15.23 5.46
C VAL A 271 3.28 -16.64 5.93
N THR A 272 2.52 -16.78 7.00
CA THR A 272 2.09 -18.10 7.50
C THR A 272 0.70 -18.41 6.97
N VAL A 273 0.57 -19.52 6.25
CA VAL A 273 -0.67 -20.03 5.68
C VAL A 273 -1.11 -21.24 6.48
N VAL A 274 -2.38 -21.23 6.91
CA VAL A 274 -3.00 -22.36 7.62
C VAL A 274 -4.35 -22.71 6.98
N PRO A 275 -4.84 -23.95 7.13
CA PRO A 275 -6.20 -24.30 6.76
C PRO A 275 -7.21 -23.36 7.44
N ARG A 276 -8.23 -22.92 6.70
CA ARG A 276 -9.31 -22.15 7.30
C ARG A 276 -10.33 -23.11 7.91
N PRO A 277 -10.58 -23.07 9.22
CA PRO A 277 -11.67 -23.81 9.81
C PRO A 277 -13.00 -23.26 9.27
N LYS A 278 -13.93 -24.14 8.91
CA LYS A 278 -15.30 -23.78 8.54
C LYS A 278 -16.25 -24.20 9.66
N PRO A 279 -17.31 -23.42 9.96
CA PRO A 279 -18.30 -23.87 10.91
C PRO A 279 -18.94 -25.18 10.41
N PRO A 280 -19.42 -26.05 11.32
CA PRO A 280 -20.25 -27.18 10.94
C PRO A 280 -21.40 -26.70 10.05
N ARG A 281 -21.75 -27.47 9.00
CA ARG A 281 -22.80 -27.12 8.01
C ARG A 281 -24.19 -26.87 8.61
N ARG A 282 -24.38 -27.03 9.91
CA ARG A 282 -25.59 -26.73 10.67
C ARG A 282 -25.22 -25.91 11.91
N LEU A 283 -25.46 -24.60 11.83
CA LEU A 283 -25.62 -23.70 12.98
C LEU A 283 -27.01 -23.08 12.89
#